data_AF-A0A6J1A5G0-F1
#
_entry.id   AF-A0A6J1A5G0-F1
#
_cell.length_a   1.000
_cell.length_b   1.000
_cell.length_c   1.000
_cell.angle_alpha   90.00
_cell.angle_beta   90.00
_cell.angle_gamma   90.00
#
_symmetry.space_group_name_H-M   'P 1'
#
loop_
_entity.id
_entity.type
_entity.pdbx_description
1 polymer ?
#
loop_
_entity_poly.entity_id
_entity_poly.type
_entity_poly.pdbx_seq_one_letter_code
_entity_poly.pdbx_strand_id
1 'polypeptide(L)'
;MPMLSRQYSGSQYFGESGGYLHLAVERKPGSHLKFLIYKMRVDYSHWFIKNRIDLEAEMRSINLKPLYCDYDIFCLAVRSDKEKGDSMVAVLECGTTPYYNFTDKEMEVRANGPKANGYRYNIARFRGSEFFETLSCV
;
A
#
# COMPACT_ATOMS: atom_id res chain seq x y z
N MET A 1 -9.28 8.02 -14.96
CA MET A 1 -8.96 7.74 -13.54
C MET A 1 -10.28 7.44 -12.84
N PRO A 2 -10.42 6.42 -11.96
CA PRO A 2 -11.65 6.22 -11.23
C PRO A 2 -12.00 7.53 -10.52
N MET A 3 -13.23 8.03 -10.72
CA MET A 3 -13.69 9.22 -10.01
C MET A 3 -13.85 8.84 -8.54
N LEU A 4 -12.78 9.03 -7.78
CA LEU A 4 -12.82 8.94 -6.33
C LEU A 4 -13.75 10.06 -5.85
N SER A 5 -14.77 9.69 -5.07
CA SER A 5 -15.64 10.69 -4.47
C SER A 5 -14.81 11.70 -3.68
N ARG A 6 -15.26 12.96 -3.61
CA ARG A 6 -14.55 14.07 -2.93
C ARG A 6 -14.23 13.82 -1.44
N GLN A 7 -14.67 12.68 -0.88
CA GLN A 7 -14.51 12.26 0.52
C GLN A 7 -13.30 11.34 0.77
N TYR A 8 -12.56 10.92 -0.27
CA TYR A 8 -11.33 10.13 -0.08
C TYR A 8 -10.18 11.01 0.44
N SER A 9 -10.04 11.07 1.77
CA SER A 9 -8.95 11.75 2.49
C SER A 9 -7.98 10.76 3.15
N GLY A 10 -7.88 9.54 2.61
CA GLY A 10 -7.00 8.48 3.09
C GLY A 10 -5.76 8.30 2.19
N SER A 11 -4.85 7.43 2.62
CA SER A 11 -3.61 7.14 1.90
C SER A 11 -3.90 6.55 0.52
N GLN A 12 -3.15 7.03 -0.48
CA GLN A 12 -3.27 6.62 -1.87
C GLN A 12 -1.88 6.36 -2.44
N TYR A 13 -1.79 5.36 -3.33
CA TYR A 13 -0.62 5.10 -4.14
C TYR A 13 -1.02 5.03 -5.60
N PHE A 14 -0.22 5.63 -6.46
CA PHE A 14 -0.34 5.53 -7.91
C PHE A 14 1.06 5.33 -8.48
N GLY A 15 1.28 4.24 -9.21
CA GLY A 15 2.60 3.94 -9.78
C GLY A 15 2.59 2.72 -10.67
N GLU A 16 3.69 2.53 -11.40
CA GLU A 16 3.87 1.41 -12.31
C GLU A 16 4.63 0.28 -11.64
N SER A 17 4.19 -0.96 -11.88
CA SER A 17 4.94 -2.16 -11.51
C SER A 17 4.59 -3.33 -12.44
N GLY A 18 5.61 -4.07 -12.88
CA GLY A 18 5.44 -5.24 -13.75
C GLY A 18 4.86 -4.93 -15.13
N GLY A 19 5.07 -3.71 -15.65
CA GLY A 19 4.50 -3.24 -16.91
C GLY A 19 3.02 -2.84 -16.83
N TYR A 20 2.50 -2.63 -15.62
CA TYR A 20 1.12 -2.19 -15.41
C TYR A 20 1.06 -1.03 -14.43
N LEU A 21 0.10 -0.14 -14.66
CA LEU A 21 -0.20 0.96 -13.77
C LEU A 21 -1.17 0.49 -12.68
N HIS A 22 -0.81 0.74 -11.43
CA HIS A 22 -1.59 0.37 -10.25
C HIS A 22 -2.05 1.63 -9.51
N LEU A 23 -3.22 1.53 -8.89
CA LEU A 23 -3.77 2.55 -8.01
C LEU A 23 -4.29 1.87 -6.75
N ALA A 24 -3.69 2.14 -5.60
CA ALA A 24 -4.17 1.67 -4.31
C ALA A 24 -4.85 2.81 -3.57
N VAL A 25 -6.05 2.56 -3.05
CA VAL A 25 -6.87 3.57 -2.38
C VAL A 25 -7.39 3.02 -1.06
N GLU A 26 -7.11 3.74 0.03
CA GLU A 26 -7.70 3.45 1.33
C GLU A 26 -9.21 3.72 1.34
N ARG A 27 -9.97 2.84 1.98
CA ARG A 27 -11.43 2.96 2.09
C ARG A 27 -11.85 3.60 3.41
N LYS A 28 -12.40 4.83 3.36
CA LYS A 28 -13.01 5.53 4.50
C LYS A 28 -14.50 5.18 4.72
N PRO A 29 -15.06 5.44 5.92
CA PRO A 29 -14.43 5.99 7.12
C PRO A 29 -13.98 4.88 8.07
N GLY A 30 -12.83 5.08 8.72
CA GLY A 30 -12.40 4.21 9.81
C GLY A 30 -10.90 4.01 9.76
N SER A 31 -10.30 3.96 10.94
CA SER A 31 -8.92 3.57 11.26
C SER A 31 -8.57 2.13 10.86
N HIS A 32 -9.19 1.63 9.79
CA HIS A 32 -9.07 0.27 9.31
C HIS A 32 -8.22 0.32 8.05
N LEU A 33 -7.07 -0.35 8.07
CA LEU A 33 -6.11 -0.44 6.97
C LEU A 33 -6.70 -1.24 5.77
N LYS A 34 -7.77 -0.73 5.17
CA LYS A 34 -8.56 -1.39 4.12
C LYS A 34 -8.30 -0.73 2.78
N PHE A 35 -7.82 -1.50 1.81
CA PHE A 35 -7.41 -1.00 0.50
C PHE A 35 -8.20 -1.62 -0.64
N LEU A 36 -8.51 -0.80 -1.64
CA LEU A 36 -8.87 -1.23 -2.98
C LEU A 36 -7.68 -1.04 -3.89
N ILE A 37 -7.21 -2.14 -4.49
CA ILE A 37 -6.13 -2.12 -5.47
C ILE A 37 -6.75 -2.20 -6.85
N TYR A 38 -6.57 -1.16 -7.64
CA TYR A 38 -6.96 -1.07 -9.03
C TYR A 38 -5.75 -1.31 -9.93
N LYS A 39 -5.99 -1.97 -11.05
CA LYS A 39 -5.02 -2.18 -12.11
C LYS A 39 -5.57 -1.60 -13.41
N MET A 40 -4.75 -0.87 -14.15
CA MET A 40 -5.08 -0.39 -15.49
C MET A 40 -4.87 -1.54 -16.49
N ARG A 41 -5.76 -1.63 -17.49
CA ARG A 41 -5.50 -2.49 -18.65
C ARG A 41 -4.30 -2.01 -19.47
N VAL A 42 -3.69 -2.91 -20.23
CA VAL A 42 -2.54 -2.63 -21.11
C VAL A 42 -2.90 -1.61 -22.21
N ASP A 43 -4.15 -1.62 -22.66
CA ASP A 43 -4.67 -0.66 -23.64
C ASP A 43 -5.05 0.69 -23.03
N TYR A 44 -4.82 0.88 -21.72
CA TYR A 44 -5.16 2.08 -20.95
C TYR A 44 -6.65 2.49 -21.01
N SER A 45 -7.53 1.58 -21.45
CA SER A 45 -8.95 1.90 -21.70
C SER A 45 -9.75 2.10 -20.42
N HIS A 46 -9.50 1.29 -19.39
CA HIS A 46 -10.19 1.38 -18.10
C HIS A 46 -9.41 0.72 -16.97
N TRP A 47 -9.81 1.12 -15.76
CA TRP A 47 -9.37 0.54 -14.49
C TRP A 47 -10.31 -0.59 -14.07
N PHE A 48 -9.76 -1.64 -13.48
CA PHE A 48 -10.54 -2.68 -12.82
C PHE A 48 -9.98 -2.97 -11.43
N ILE A 49 -10.85 -3.43 -10.53
CA ILE A 49 -10.43 -3.83 -9.19
C ILE A 49 -9.67 -5.14 -9.32
N LYS A 50 -8.38 -5.10 -8.97
CA LYS A 50 -7.55 -6.29 -8.88
C LYS A 50 -7.78 -6.99 -7.54
N ASN A 51 -7.62 -6.27 -6.43
CA ASN A 51 -7.70 -6.84 -5.08
C ASN A 51 -8.43 -5.93 -4.08
N ARG A 52 -8.96 -6.56 -3.03
CA ARG A 52 -9.52 -5.89 -1.84
C ARG A 52 -8.80 -6.47 -0.62
N ILE A 53 -8.20 -5.61 0.18
CA ILE A 53 -7.31 -6.03 1.28
C ILE A 53 -7.80 -5.40 2.57
N ASP A 54 -7.86 -6.20 3.64
CA ASP A 54 -8.02 -5.74 5.02
C ASP A 54 -6.72 -6.01 5.77
N LEU A 55 -5.76 -5.09 5.63
CA LEU A 55 -4.42 -5.27 6.15
C LEU A 55 -4.42 -5.36 7.68
N GLU A 56 -5.37 -4.70 8.36
CA GLU A 56 -5.51 -4.81 9.81
C GLU A 56 -5.92 -6.23 10.23
N ALA A 57 -6.84 -6.86 9.49
CA ALA A 57 -7.22 -8.25 9.74
C ALA A 57 -6.04 -9.21 9.51
N GLU A 58 -5.25 -9.00 8.46
CA GLU A 58 -4.05 -9.79 8.18
C GLU A 58 -2.98 -9.60 9.27
N MET A 59 -2.77 -8.38 9.75
CA MET A 59 -1.88 -8.13 10.88
C MET A 59 -2.33 -8.86 12.15
N ARG A 60 -3.63 -8.86 12.43
CA ARG A 60 -4.19 -9.58 13.58
C ARG A 60 -4.03 -11.09 13.46
N SER A 61 -4.12 -11.67 12.25
CA SER A 61 -3.99 -13.11 12.05
C SER A 61 -2.60 -13.64 12.43
N ILE A 62 -1.56 -12.81 12.29
CA ILE A 62 -0.19 -13.12 12.73
C ILE A 62 0.18 -12.57 14.11
N ASN A 63 -0.82 -12.18 14.93
CA ASN A 63 -0.63 -11.57 16.25
C ASN A 63 0.13 -10.24 16.27
N LEU A 64 0.18 -9.52 15.14
CA LEU A 64 0.75 -8.19 15.09
C LEU A 64 -0.30 -7.15 15.49
N LYS A 65 -0.03 -6.45 16.59
CA LYS A 65 -0.89 -5.38 17.12
C LYS A 65 -0.10 -4.07 17.15
N PRO A 66 -0.11 -3.25 16.09
CA PRO A 66 0.43 -1.90 16.17
C PRO A 66 -0.38 -1.09 17.20
N LEU A 67 0.24 -0.12 17.85
CA LEU A 67 -0.49 0.81 18.72
C LEU A 67 -1.48 1.59 17.86
N TYR A 68 -2.59 2.03 18.44
CA TYR A 68 -3.67 2.71 17.70
C TYR A 68 -3.20 3.98 16.94
N CYS A 69 -2.11 4.59 17.43
CA CYS A 69 -1.43 5.75 16.84
C CYS A 69 -0.37 5.38 15.78
N ASP A 70 -0.11 4.10 15.53
CA ASP A 70 0.90 3.61 14.59
C ASP A 70 0.28 3.06 13.29
N TYR A 71 -1.04 3.17 13.12
CA TYR A 71 -1.73 2.79 11.89
C TYR A 71 -1.52 3.80 10.75
N ASP A 72 -0.95 4.97 11.02
CA ASP A 72 -0.68 5.94 9.97
C ASP A 72 0.32 5.37 8.96
N ILE A 73 -0.09 5.37 7.69
CA ILE A 73 0.74 4.88 6.60
C ILE A 73 1.65 6.00 6.14
N PHE A 74 2.94 5.79 6.33
CA PHE A 74 3.98 6.66 5.81
C PHE A 74 4.16 6.48 4.30
N CYS A 75 4.09 5.24 3.81
CA CYS A 75 4.24 4.95 2.39
C CYS A 75 3.49 3.68 1.99
N LEU A 76 2.98 3.66 0.76
CA LEU A 76 2.27 2.54 0.17
C LEU A 76 2.78 2.33 -1.24
N ALA A 77 3.01 1.08 -1.65
CA ALA A 77 3.28 0.73 -3.04
C ALA A 77 2.76 -0.65 -3.41
N VAL A 78 2.62 -0.88 -4.70
CA VAL A 78 2.40 -2.20 -5.29
C VAL A 78 3.69 -2.62 -5.99
N ARG A 79 4.16 -3.83 -5.68
CA ARG A 79 5.33 -4.44 -6.30
C ARG A 79 4.88 -5.66 -7.09
N SER A 80 5.30 -5.73 -8.35
CA SER A 80 5.17 -6.93 -9.18
C SER A 80 6.47 -7.71 -9.18
N ASP A 81 6.39 -9.00 -8.88
CA ASP A 81 7.49 -9.96 -8.97
C ASP A 81 7.11 -11.05 -9.99
N LYS A 82 8.05 -11.46 -10.85
CA LYS A 82 7.78 -12.45 -11.91
C LYS A 82 7.49 -13.85 -11.35
N GLU A 83 8.11 -14.21 -10.23
CA GLU A 83 7.99 -15.53 -9.64
C GLU A 83 6.93 -15.55 -8.55
N LYS A 84 6.90 -14.51 -7.70
CA LYS A 84 6.03 -14.45 -6.52
C LYS A 84 4.68 -13.76 -6.78
N GLY A 85 4.53 -13.11 -7.93
CA GLY A 85 3.35 -12.34 -8.28
C GLY A 85 3.36 -10.93 -7.67
N ASP A 86 2.19 -10.29 -7.68
CA ASP A 86 2.05 -8.92 -7.20
C ASP A 86 1.80 -8.89 -5.69
N SER A 87 2.37 -7.89 -5.02
CA SER A 87 2.27 -7.70 -3.58
C SER A 87 2.07 -6.23 -3.24
N MET A 88 1.39 -5.96 -2.13
CA MET A 88 1.32 -4.64 -1.53
C MET A 88 2.41 -4.52 -0.47
N VAL A 89 3.06 -3.37 -0.43
CA VAL A 89 4.00 -3.00 0.63
C VAL A 89 3.49 -1.72 1.26
N ALA A 90 3.25 -1.75 2.56
CA ALA A 90 2.98 -0.54 3.34
C ALA A 90 4.09 -0.33 4.35
N VAL A 91 4.44 0.92 4.60
CA VAL A 91 5.34 1.32 5.68
C VAL A 91 4.51 2.11 6.66
N LEU A 92 4.39 1.60 7.89
CA LEU A 92 3.71 2.27 8.98
C LEU A 92 4.65 3.28 9.64
N GLU A 93 4.11 4.33 10.26
CA GLU A 93 4.93 5.37 10.92
C GLU A 93 5.91 4.79 11.96
N CYS A 94 5.54 3.71 12.64
CA CYS A 94 6.38 3.01 13.62
C CYS A 94 7.60 2.29 13.02
N GLY A 95 7.73 2.26 11.68
CA GLY A 95 8.79 1.57 10.94
C GLY A 95 8.50 0.09 10.67
N THR A 96 7.30 -0.37 10.99
CA THR A 96 6.84 -1.72 10.64
C THR A 96 6.42 -1.73 9.17
N THR A 97 6.96 -2.65 8.39
CA THR A 97 6.70 -2.78 6.96
C THR A 97 6.00 -4.10 6.66
N PRO A 98 4.66 -4.12 6.61
CA PRO A 98 3.92 -5.28 6.12
C PRO A 98 4.02 -5.43 4.59
N TYR A 99 4.22 -6.67 4.16
CA TYR A 99 4.19 -7.15 2.79
C TYR A 99 3.03 -8.13 2.67
N TYR A 100 2.13 -7.88 1.73
CA TYR A 100 0.99 -8.75 1.48
C TYR A 100 1.02 -9.28 0.05
N ASN A 101 1.18 -10.59 -0.12
CA ASN A 101 1.16 -11.23 -1.43
C ASN A 101 -0.28 -11.42 -1.91
N PHE A 102 -0.59 -10.95 -3.12
CA PHE A 102 -1.94 -11.05 -3.68
C PHE A 102 -2.32 -12.45 -4.17
N THR A 103 -1.32 -13.23 -4.59
CA THR A 103 -1.45 -14.59 -5.10
C THR A 103 -1.66 -15.55 -3.93
N ASP A 104 -0.73 -15.55 -2.99
CA ASP A 104 -0.70 -16.51 -1.88
C ASP A 104 -1.62 -16.09 -0.73
N LYS A 105 -2.01 -14.80 -0.70
CA LYS A 105 -2.78 -14.18 0.40
C LYS A 105 -2.08 -14.30 1.75
N GLU A 106 -0.76 -14.32 1.72
CA GLU A 106 0.08 -14.39 2.90
C GLU A 106 0.68 -13.02 3.22
N MET A 107 0.88 -12.77 4.52
CA MET A 107 1.50 -11.56 5.02
C MET A 107 2.84 -11.86 5.69
N GLU A 108 3.87 -11.13 5.28
CA GLU A 108 5.17 -11.06 5.94
C GLU A 108 5.34 -9.67 6.55
N VAL A 109 5.99 -9.57 7.71
CA VAL A 109 6.24 -8.28 8.35
C VAL A 109 7.71 -8.13 8.68
N ARG A 110 8.26 -6.95 8.36
CA ARG A 110 9.63 -6.58 8.68
C ARG A 110 9.64 -5.41 9.65
N ALA A 111 10.37 -5.53 10.75
CA ALA A 111 10.44 -4.51 11.81
C ALA A 111 11.56 -3.46 11.62
N ASN A 112 12.43 -3.65 10.63
CA ASN A 112 13.58 -2.78 10.35
C ASN A 112 13.32 -1.81 9.18
N GLY A 113 12.06 -1.46 8.94
CA GLY A 113 11.70 -0.47 7.94
C GLY A 113 12.14 0.94 8.34
N PRO A 114 12.18 1.88 7.37
CA PRO A 114 12.45 3.28 7.68
C PRO A 114 11.36 3.81 8.61
N LYS A 115 11.78 4.36 9.75
CA LYS A 115 10.87 5.00 10.73
C LYS A 115 10.53 6.40 10.26
N ALA A 116 9.27 6.82 10.41
CA ALA A 116 8.81 8.15 10.00
C ALA A 116 9.17 9.27 11.01
N ASN A 117 10.16 9.06 11.89
CA ASN A 117 10.56 10.04 12.89
C ASN A 117 11.01 11.35 12.21
N GLY A 118 10.22 12.43 12.38
CA GLY A 118 10.48 13.75 11.80
C GLY A 118 9.58 14.14 10.62
N TYR A 119 8.71 13.24 10.13
CA TYR A 119 7.87 13.50 8.94
C TYR A 119 6.39 13.81 9.24
N ARG A 120 6.02 13.91 10.53
CA ARG A 120 4.64 14.06 11.05
C ARG A 120 3.77 15.16 10.45
N TYR A 121 4.33 16.15 9.75
CA TYR A 121 3.57 17.29 9.23
C TYR A 121 3.29 17.23 7.72
N ASN A 122 3.68 16.16 7.01
CA ASN A 122 3.53 16.03 5.56
C ASN A 122 2.80 14.75 5.11
N ILE A 123 1.90 14.24 5.96
CA ILE A 123 1.16 12.96 5.79
C ILE A 123 0.26 12.96 4.53
N ALA A 124 -0.07 14.12 3.96
CA ALA A 124 -0.98 14.27 2.83
C ALA A 124 -0.32 14.33 1.44
N ARG A 125 1.01 14.17 1.34
CA ARG A 125 1.71 14.24 0.04
C ARG A 125 2.23 12.88 -0.35
N PHE A 126 1.82 12.39 -1.52
CA PHE A 126 2.44 11.29 -2.25
C PHE A 126 3.95 11.50 -2.26
N ARG A 127 4.68 10.86 -1.36
CA ARG A 127 6.12 10.76 -1.47
C ARG A 127 6.40 9.47 -2.21
N GLY A 128 6.90 9.59 -3.43
CA GLY A 128 7.82 8.58 -3.95
C GLY A 128 8.92 8.45 -2.90
N SER A 129 8.88 7.40 -2.10
CA SER A 129 9.97 7.10 -1.19
C SER A 129 11.13 6.60 -2.04
N GLU A 130 12.35 7.07 -1.79
CA GLU A 130 13.57 6.49 -2.37
C GLU A 130 13.63 4.97 -2.16
N PHE A 131 12.95 4.43 -1.14
CA PHE A 131 12.81 3.00 -0.91
C PHE A 131 12.03 2.27 -2.01
N PHE A 132 11.08 2.95 -2.65
CA PHE A 132 10.35 2.42 -3.81
C PHE A 132 11.01 2.80 -5.13
N GLU A 133 11.72 3.94 -5.19
CA GLU A 133 12.56 4.25 -6.35
C GLU A 133 13.67 3.19 -6.53
N THR A 134 14.28 2.72 -5.43
CA THR A 134 15.25 1.61 -5.44
C THR A 134 14.63 0.23 -5.71
N LEU A 135 13.31 0.07 -5.55
CA LEU A 135 12.57 -1.11 -6.02
C LEU A 135 12.09 -0.96 -7.47
N SER A 136 12.24 0.23 -8.07
CA SER A 136 11.83 0.57 -9.43
C SER A 136 12.99 0.68 -10.44
N CYS A 137 14.17 0.15 -10.13
CA CYS A 137 15.30 0.06 -11.08
C CYS A 137 15.90 -1.36 -10.98
N VAL A 138 16.08 -2.16 -12.03
CA VAL A 138 16.13 -1.96 -13.50
C VAL A 138 15.48 -3.16 -14.20
#